data_AF-A0A661I763-F1
#
_entry.id   AF-A0A661I763-F1
#
_cell.length_a   1.000
_cell.length_b   1.000
_cell.length_c   1.000
_cell.angle_alpha   90.00
_cell.angle_beta   90.00
_cell.angle_gamma   90.00
#
_symmetry.space_group_name_H-M   'P 1'
#
loop_
_entity.id
_entity.type
_entity.pdbx_description
1 polymer ?
#
loop_
_entity_poly.entity_id
_entity_poly.type
_entity_poly.pdbx_seq_one_letter_code
_entity_poly.pdbx_strand_id
1 'polypeptide(L)' 'MCGFYDDEQKIKKGDMATLDGINIEVLSAVQIKQNRTMDIKYKLASSSNTQEQLINIPYQTAGFGLNLSSRLEK' A
#
# COMPACT_ATOMS: atom_id res chain seq x y z
N MET A 1 15.53 21.58 -9.04
CA MET A 1 15.46 20.11 -8.84
C MET A 1 14.41 19.84 -7.78
N CYS A 2 13.17 19.54 -8.20
CA CYS A 2 12.04 19.32 -7.31
C CYS A 2 11.75 17.82 -7.32
N GLY A 3 12.34 17.10 -6.36
CA GLY A 3 12.09 15.67 -6.14
C GLY A 3 10.70 15.49 -5.53
N PHE A 4 9.66 15.73 -6.32
CA PHE A 4 8.33 15.31 -5.97
C PHE A 4 8.32 13.79 -6.04
N TYR A 5 8.23 13.15 -4.87
CA TYR A 5 7.79 11.76 -4.66
C TYR A 5 7.96 10.86 -5.88
N ASP A 6 9.01 10.04 -5.92
CA ASP A 6 9.14 8.95 -6.89
C ASP A 6 7.82 8.16 -6.89
N ASP A 7 7.06 8.34 -7.98
CA ASP A 7 5.76 7.70 -8.21
C ASP A 7 5.88 6.16 -8.21
N GLU A 8 7.13 5.67 -8.30
CA GLU A 8 7.52 4.28 -8.23
C GLU A 8 7.22 3.64 -6.87
N GLN A 9 7.37 4.36 -5.75
CA GLN A 9 7.09 3.80 -4.40
C GLN A 9 5.63 3.92 -3.95
N LYS A 10 4.78 4.55 -4.76
CA LYS A 10 3.35 4.66 -4.43
C LYS A 10 2.66 3.32 -4.64
N ILE A 11 2.07 2.83 -3.56
CA ILE A 11 1.20 1.65 -3.57
C ILE A 11 -0.11 2.01 -4.29
N LYS A 12 -0.49 1.22 -5.29
CA LYS A 12 -1.68 1.38 -6.11
C LYS A 12 -2.59 0.17 -5.95
N LYS A 13 -3.85 0.33 -6.37
CA LYS A 13 -4.79 -0.79 -6.44
C LYS A 13 -4.25 -1.86 -7.38
N GLY A 14 -4.27 -3.12 -6.93
CA GLY A 14 -3.77 -4.28 -7.65
C GLY A 14 -2.30 -4.59 -7.39
N ASP A 15 -1.58 -3.73 -6.66
CA ASP A 15 -0.20 -4.02 -6.26
C ASP A 15 -0.18 -5.11 -5.18
N MET A 16 0.86 -5.93 -5.22
CA MET A 16 1.23 -6.82 -4.12
C MET A 16 2.29 -6.15 -3.27
N ALA A 17 2.02 -6.07 -1.98
CA ALA A 17 2.93 -5.51 -1.00
C ALA A 17 3.15 -6.49 0.14
N THR A 18 4.20 -6.26 0.91
CA THR A 18 4.48 -7.00 2.13
C THR A 18 4.34 -6.02 3.29
N LEU A 19 3.39 -6.29 4.19
CA LEU A 19 3.17 -5.53 5.41
C LEU A 19 3.59 -6.40 6.59
N ASP A 20 4.57 -5.95 7.38
CA ASP A 20 5.10 -6.70 8.55
C ASP A 20 5.54 -8.14 8.21
N GLY A 21 6.07 -8.35 6.99
CA GLY A 21 6.49 -9.67 6.50
C GLY A 21 5.36 -10.54 5.93
N ILE A 22 4.12 -10.04 5.89
CA ILE A 22 2.96 -10.75 5.35
C ILE A 22 2.60 -10.20 3.97
N ASN A 23 2.42 -11.10 3.00
CA ASN A 23 2.00 -10.71 1.66
C ASN A 23 0.53 -10.30 1.63
N ILE A 24 0.30 -9.08 1.15
CA ILE A 24 -1.00 -8.45 1.04
C ILE A 24 -1.26 -8.05 -0.41
N GLU A 25 -2.51 -8.20 -0.83
CA GLU A 25 -2.99 -7.70 -2.11
C GLU A 25 -3.78 -6.41 -1.87
N VAL A 26 -3.36 -5.34 -2.52
CA VAL A 26 -3.95 -4.02 -2.33
C VAL A 26 -5.20 -3.89 -3.17
N LEU A 27 -6.34 -3.73 -2.50
CA LEU A 27 -7.66 -3.58 -3.12
C LEU A 27 -7.97 -2.12 -3.47
N SER A 28 -7.50 -1.19 -2.63
CA SER A 28 -7.66 0.25 -2.84
C SER A 28 -6.61 1.03 -2.04
N ALA A 29 -6.19 2.17 -2.56
CA ALA A 29 -5.33 3.11 -1.86
C ALA A 29 -5.90 4.52 -2.05
N VAL A 30 -6.39 5.14 -0.97
CA VAL A 30 -7.01 6.46 -0.98
C VAL A 30 -6.12 7.44 -0.23
N GLN A 31 -5.74 8.51 -0.91
CA GLN A 31 -4.88 9.55 -0.35
C GLN A 31 -5.71 10.61 0.38
N ILE A 32 -5.48 10.77 1.69
CA ILE A 32 -6.06 11.82 2.53
C ILE A 32 -5.06 12.98 2.62
N LYS A 33 -5.19 13.94 1.70
CA LYS A 33 -4.29 15.11 1.60
C LYS A 33 -4.29 15.97 2.86
N GLN A 34 -5.43 16.05 3.54
CA GLN A 34 -5.62 16.87 4.74
C GLN A 34 -4.70 16.43 5.89
N ASN A 35 -4.52 15.11 6.06
CA ASN A 35 -3.71 14.53 7.13
C ASN A 35 -2.36 13.99 6.63
N ARG A 36 -2.08 14.09 5.31
CA ARG A 36 -0.90 13.47 4.65
C ARG A 36 -0.80 11.96 4.94
N THR A 37 -1.96 11.31 5.06
CA THR A 37 -2.08 9.86 5.27
C THR A 37 -2.78 9.21 4.08
N MET A 38 -2.62 7.90 3.95
CA MET A 38 -3.17 7.06 2.92
C MET A 38 -3.91 5.90 3.57
N ASP A 39 -5.18 5.74 3.22
CA ASP A 39 -5.96 4.57 3.58
C ASP A 39 -5.76 3.48 2.54
N ILE A 40 -5.16 2.38 2.95
CA ILE A 40 -4.94 1.22 2.11
C ILE A 40 -5.91 0.13 2.56
N LYS A 41 -6.83 -0.22 1.66
CA LYS A 41 -7.64 -1.42 1.81
C LYS A 41 -6.88 -2.58 1.16
N TYR A 42 -6.61 -3.63 1.92
CA TYR A 42 -5.90 -4.81 1.45
C TYR A 42 -6.57 -6.09 1.92
N LYS A 43 -6.20 -7.21 1.32
CA LYS A 43 -6.54 -8.55 1.81
C LYS A 43 -5.26 -9.37 1.92
N LEU A 44 -5.26 -10.34 2.82
CA LEU A 44 -4.14 -11.27 2.98
C LEU A 44 -4.08 -12.21 1.77
N ALA A 45 -2.96 -12.25 1.06
CA ALA A 45 -2.82 -13.11 -0.12
C ALA A 45 -2.87 -14.60 0.25
N SER A 46 -2.44 -14.96 1.47
CA SER A 46 -2.42 -16.34 1.96
C SER A 46 -3.72 -16.81 2.62
N SER A 47 -4.66 -15.89 2.90
CA SER A 47 -5.89 -16.26 3.57
C SER A 47 -6.99 -16.48 2.53
N SER A 48 -7.56 -17.69 2.47
CA SER A 48 -8.78 -17.97 1.69
C SER A 48 -10.00 -17.19 2.21
N ASN A 49 -9.84 -16.51 3.35
CA ASN A 49 -10.83 -15.63 3.92
C ASN A 49 -10.66 -14.24 3.30
N THR A 50 -11.67 -13.78 2.57
CA THR A 50 -11.74 -12.46 1.92
C THR A 50 -11.95 -11.34 2.95
N GLN A 51 -11.26 -11.39 4.08
CA GLN A 51 -11.31 -10.34 5.09
C GLN A 51 -10.55 -9.13 4.56
N GLU A 52 -11.31 -8.14 4.11
CA GLU A 52 -10.80 -6.83 3.77
C GLU A 52 -10.32 -6.14 5.06
N GLN A 53 -9.05 -5.76 5.08
CA GLN A 53 -8.45 -4.97 6.14
C GLN A 53 -8.22 -3.55 5.63
N LEU A 54 -8.36 -2.57 6.52
CA LEU A 54 -8.08 -1.18 6.23
C LEU A 54 -6.95 -0.72 7.15
N ILE A 55 -5.90 -0.14 6.58
CA ILE A 55 -4.82 0.47 7.35
C ILE A 55 -4.65 1.92 6.90
N ASN A 56 -4.54 2.83 7.86
CA ASN A 56 -4.16 4.22 7.62
C ASN A 56 -2.67 4.37 7.86
N ILE A 57 -1.91 4.70 6.81
CA ILE A 57 -0.46 4.91 6.91
C ILE A 57 -0.08 6.32 6.46
N PRO A 58 0.98 6.94 7.00
CA PRO A 58 1.49 8.20 6.47
C PRO A 58 2.01 8.03 5.02
N TYR A 59 2.05 9.13 4.25
CA TYR A 59 2.60 9.11 2.89
C TYR A 59 4.06 8.65 2.81
N GLN A 60 4.82 8.91 3.87
CA GLN A 60 6.13 8.31 4.05
C GLN A 60 5.93 6.88 4.55
N THR A 61 5.79 5.95 3.62
CA THR A 61 5.72 4.51 3.90
C THR A 61 7.07 3.95 4.36
N ALA A 62 8.17 4.69 4.11
CA ALA A 62 9.50 4.38 4.59
C ALA A 62 9.53 4.30 6.13
N GLY A 63 9.63 3.08 6.65
CA GLY A 63 9.65 2.79 8.09
C GLY A 63 8.33 2.27 8.67
N PHE A 64 7.25 2.21 7.88
CA PHE A 64 5.94 1.67 8.31
C PHE A 64 5.78 0.17 8.04
N GLY A 65 6.87 -0.53 7.69
CA GLY A 65 6.85 -1.96 7.41
C GLY A 65 6.15 -2.38 6.12
N LEU A 66 5.69 -1.43 5.30
CA LEU A 66 5.00 -1.67 4.04
C LEU A 66 5.96 -1.52 2.86
N ASN A 67 6.34 -2.65 2.27
CA ASN A 67 7.22 -2.70 1.11
C ASN A 67 6.45 -3.17 -0.11
N LEU A 68 6.55 -2.43 -1.22
CA LEU A 68 6.02 -2.87 -2.50
C LEU A 68 6.80 -4.12 -2.95
N SER A 69 6.11 -5.24 -3.13
CA SER A 69 6.74 -6.50 -3.56
C SER A 69 6.68 -6.67 -5.06
N SER A 70 5.52 -6.38 -5.67
CA SER A 70 5.35 -6.48 -7.11
C SER A 70 4.26 -5.53 -7.57
N ARG A 71 4.54 -4.82 -8.68
CA ARG A 71 3.56 -4.07 -9.42
C ARG A 71 3.10 -4.95 -10.57
N LEU A 72 1.81 -5.27 -10.62
CA LEU A 72 1.25 -5.94 -11.79
C LEU A 72 1.17 -4.89 -12.90
N GLU A 73 2.25 -4.71 -13.66
CA GLU A 73 2.22 -3.91 -14.88
C GLU A 73 1.23 -4.56 -15.84
N LYS A 74 0.14 -3.86 -16.14
CA LYS A 74 -0.93 -4.32 -17.01
C LYS A 74 -0.92 -3.55 -18.32
#